data_AF-A0A8S3HA23-F1
#
_entry.id   AF-A0A8S3HA23-F1
#
_cell.length_a   1.000
_cell.length_b   1.000
_cell.length_c   1.000
_cell.angle_alpha   90.00
_cell.angle_beta   90.00
_cell.angle_gamma   90.00
#
_symmetry.space_group_name_H-M   'P 1'
#
loop_
_entity.id
_entity.type
_entity.pdbx_description
1 polymer ?
#
loop_
_entity_poly.entity_id
_entity_poly.type
_entity_poly.pdbx_seq_one_letter_code
_entity_poly.pdbx_strand_id
1 'polypeptide(L)'
;IIQHNKEKPLIERDPGVISDDFNGVHDFSDDELRYLISKGPFQPRIDFPINEELKSMKQTCKFVPSWYTDFPYLEYSVLKNKVYCFICRLFGDGVGSEQSE
;
A
#
# COMPACT_ATOMS: atom_id res chain seq x y z
N ILE A 1 36.01 -7.74 11.59
CA ILE A 1 34.60 -8.13 11.33
C ILE A 1 34.00 -7.00 10.54
N ILE A 2 33.84 -7.19 9.23
CA ILE A 2 33.37 -6.14 8.30
C ILE A 2 31.90 -5.88 8.63
N GLN A 3 31.61 -4.72 9.19
CA GLN A 3 30.23 -4.23 9.33
C GLN A 3 29.65 -4.13 7.92
N HIS A 4 28.78 -5.07 7.57
CA HIS A 4 27.95 -4.94 6.38
C HIS A 4 26.98 -3.78 6.64
N ASN A 5 27.38 -2.58 6.23
CA ASN A 5 26.43 -1.52 5.89
C ASN A 5 25.62 -2.03 4.69
N LYS A 6 24.60 -2.86 4.96
CA LYS A 6 23.53 -3.07 3.98
C LYS A 6 22.86 -1.71 3.85
N GLU A 7 23.13 -1.00 2.76
CA GLU A 7 22.39 0.21 2.40
C GLU A 7 20.90 -0.14 2.48
N LYS A 8 20.16 0.66 3.24
CA LYS A 8 18.72 0.47 3.43
C LYS A 8 18.07 0.46 2.04
N PRO A 9 17.31 -0.58 1.67
CA PRO A 9 16.62 -0.61 0.39
C PRO A 9 15.77 0.65 0.23
N LEU A 10 16.01 1.41 -0.84
CA LEU A 10 15.19 2.56 -1.22
C LEU A 10 13.90 2.05 -1.88
N ILE A 11 13.09 1.32 -1.12
CA ILE A 11 11.78 0.85 -1.57
C ILE A 11 10.79 1.98 -1.35
N GLU A 12 10.15 2.43 -2.43
CA GLU A 12 8.99 3.32 -2.36
C GLU A 12 7.89 2.66 -1.52
N ARG A 13 7.21 3.45 -0.71
CA ARG A 13 6.26 2.98 0.31
C ARG A 13 4.82 3.25 -0.06
N ASP A 14 4.55 4.20 -0.95
CA ASP A 14 3.20 4.46 -1.44
C ASP A 14 2.68 3.22 -2.19
N PRO A 15 1.60 2.58 -1.72
CA PRO A 15 1.11 1.32 -2.28
C PRO A 15 0.65 1.48 -3.74
N GLY A 16 0.26 2.67 -4.16
CA GLY A 16 -0.17 2.95 -5.54
C GLY A 16 0.97 3.23 -6.52
N VAL A 17 2.20 3.42 -6.03
CA VAL A 17 3.41 3.38 -6.87
C VAL A 17 3.85 1.93 -7.05
N ILE A 18 3.76 1.13 -5.99
CA ILE A 18 4.09 -0.29 -6.04
C ILE A 18 3.06 -1.05 -6.89
N SER A 19 1.75 -0.82 -6.72
CA SER A 19 0.72 -1.68 -7.31
C SER A 19 0.52 -1.58 -8.81
N ASP A 20 0.98 -0.51 -9.45
CA ASP A 20 0.57 -0.17 -10.82
C ASP A 20 1.51 -0.71 -11.91
N ASP A 21 2.63 -1.33 -11.52
CA ASP A 21 3.60 -1.89 -12.47
C ASP A 21 3.30 -3.34 -12.88
N PHE A 22 2.60 -4.14 -12.06
CA PHE A 22 2.32 -5.55 -12.36
C PHE A 22 0.95 -5.96 -11.83
N ASN A 23 0.29 -6.90 -12.52
CA ASN A 23 -1.07 -7.45 -12.26
C ASN A 23 -1.27 -8.07 -10.85
N GLY A 24 -1.06 -7.32 -9.78
CA GLY A 24 -1.29 -7.73 -8.40
C GLY A 24 -0.26 -8.69 -7.80
N VAL A 25 0.82 -9.04 -8.51
CA VAL A 25 1.89 -9.91 -7.97
C VAL A 25 3.18 -9.11 -7.88
N HIS A 26 3.51 -8.65 -6.68
CA HIS A 26 4.83 -8.14 -6.38
C HIS A 26 5.65 -9.26 -5.72
N ASP A 27 6.63 -9.77 -6.45
CA ASP A 27 7.62 -10.70 -5.91
C ASP A 27 8.66 -9.90 -5.12
N PHE A 28 8.35 -9.60 -3.86
CA PHE A 28 9.30 -8.99 -2.94
C PHE A 28 10.35 -10.01 -2.56
N SER A 29 11.63 -9.62 -2.63
CA SER A 29 12.66 -10.43 -2.01
C SER A 29 12.48 -10.49 -0.48
N ASP A 30 13.06 -11.52 0.11
CA ASP A 30 13.03 -11.79 1.55
C ASP A 30 13.46 -10.58 2.42
N ASP A 31 14.49 -9.85 1.98
CA ASP A 31 15.00 -8.66 2.68
C ASP A 31 14.04 -7.47 2.52
N GLU A 32 13.41 -7.30 1.35
CA GLU A 32 12.42 -6.27 1.08
C GLU A 32 11.14 -6.49 1.88
N LEU A 33 10.65 -7.73 1.95
CA LEU A 33 9.49 -8.10 2.74
C LEU A 33 9.74 -7.83 4.23
N ARG A 34 10.89 -8.27 4.78
CA ARG A 34 11.28 -7.96 6.17
C ARG A 34 11.33 -6.46 6.43
N TYR A 35 11.89 -5.70 5.49
CA TYR A 35 11.90 -4.24 5.59
C TYR A 35 10.49 -3.65 5.60
N LEU A 36 9.63 -4.04 4.67
CA LEU A 36 8.25 -3.53 4.57
C LEU A 36 7.43 -3.86 5.82
N ILE A 37 7.53 -5.09 6.34
CA ILE A 37 6.92 -5.52 7.60
C ILE A 37 7.42 -4.68 8.77
N SER A 38 8.74 -4.45 8.86
CA SER A 38 9.33 -3.63 9.94
C SER A 38 8.83 -2.18 9.97
N LYS A 39 8.38 -1.67 8.82
CA LYS A 39 7.82 -0.32 8.68
C LYS A 39 6.30 -0.28 8.84
N GLY A 40 5.62 -1.43 8.81
CA GLY A 40 4.16 -1.52 8.91
C GLY A 40 3.44 -1.00 7.67
N PRO A 41 2.14 -0.69 7.77
CA PRO A 41 1.32 -0.13 6.69
C PRO A 41 1.69 1.32 6.34
N PHE A 42 1.55 1.73 5.08
CA PHE A 42 1.69 3.12 4.64
C PHE A 42 0.41 3.93 4.93
N GLN A 43 0.45 4.70 6.03
CA GLN A 43 -0.68 5.49 6.56
C GLN A 43 -0.32 6.98 6.71
N PRO A 44 -0.21 7.72 5.60
CA PRO A 44 0.13 9.14 5.65
C PRO A 44 -0.92 9.94 6.43
N ARG A 45 -0.48 10.94 7.21
CA ARG A 45 -1.36 11.89 7.90
C ARG A 45 -1.31 13.23 7.20
N ILE A 46 -2.09 13.35 6.13
CA ILE A 46 -2.15 14.53 5.25
C ILE A 46 -3.57 15.09 5.19
N ASP A 47 -3.73 16.24 4.54
CA ASP A 47 -5.07 16.64 4.07
C ASP A 47 -5.40 15.84 2.82
N PHE A 48 -6.31 14.89 2.98
CA PHE A 48 -6.63 13.92 1.94
C PHE A 48 -7.36 14.60 0.76
N PRO A 49 -6.95 14.31 -0.49
CA PRO A 49 -7.61 14.86 -1.67
C PRO A 49 -9.08 14.44 -1.73
N ILE A 50 -9.89 15.30 -2.34
CA ILE A 50 -11.30 15.00 -2.59
C ILE A 50 -11.39 14.00 -3.75
N ASN A 51 -12.26 13.01 -3.63
CA ASN A 51 -12.61 12.16 -4.76
C ASN A 51 -13.49 12.95 -5.75
N GLU A 52 -12.90 13.29 -6.89
CA GLU A 52 -13.51 14.05 -7.98
C GLU A 52 -14.70 13.32 -8.63
N GLU A 53 -14.68 11.99 -8.69
CA GLU A 53 -15.74 11.16 -9.29
C GLU A 53 -17.04 11.20 -8.47
N LEU A 54 -16.92 11.46 -7.15
CA LEU A 54 -18.05 11.52 -6.22
C LEU A 54 -18.58 12.93 -6.01
N LYS A 55 -18.09 13.93 -6.76
CA LYS A 55 -18.48 15.35 -6.61
C LYS A 55 -19.99 15.60 -6.74
N SER A 56 -20.69 14.81 -7.55
CA SER A 56 -22.13 14.96 -7.77
C SER A 56 -22.98 14.63 -6.52
N MET A 57 -22.44 13.88 -5.55
CA MET A 57 -23.15 13.43 -4.35
C MET A 57 -23.19 14.45 -3.20
N LYS A 58 -22.87 15.73 -3.47
CA LYS A 58 -22.89 16.84 -2.48
C LYS A 58 -22.21 16.48 -1.15
N GLN A 59 -20.88 16.41 -1.18
CA GLN A 59 -19.91 16.93 -0.18
C GLN A 59 -18.65 16.05 -0.18
N THR A 60 -17.53 16.62 -0.65
CA THR A 60 -16.18 16.38 -0.12
C THR A 60 -15.86 14.95 0.33
N CYS A 61 -16.17 13.93 -0.47
CA CYS A 61 -15.86 12.54 -0.14
C CYS A 61 -14.34 12.34 -0.23
N LYS A 62 -13.66 12.62 0.88
CA LYS A 62 -12.22 12.36 1.08
C LYS A 62 -12.04 11.20 2.03
N PHE A 63 -10.89 10.56 1.93
CA PHE A 63 -10.49 9.53 2.90
C PHE A 63 -10.49 10.10 4.33
N VAL A 64 -10.98 9.31 5.29
CA VAL A 64 -11.08 9.72 6.70
C VAL A 64 -9.95 9.06 7.50
N PRO A 65 -9.02 9.84 8.09
CA PRO A 65 -7.87 9.28 8.81
C PRO A 65 -8.23 8.38 10.00
N SER A 66 -9.42 8.55 10.59
CA SER A 66 -9.87 7.68 11.70
C SER A 66 -10.01 6.22 11.28
N TRP A 67 -10.20 5.93 9.99
CA TRP A 67 -10.26 4.56 9.48
C TRP A 67 -8.96 3.78 9.71
N TYR A 68 -7.80 4.43 9.90
CA TYR A 68 -6.59 3.72 10.29
C TYR A 68 -6.67 3.10 11.68
N THR A 69 -7.52 3.62 12.56
CA THR A 69 -7.73 3.05 13.90
C THR A 69 -8.62 1.81 13.83
N ASP A 70 -9.70 1.89 13.05
CA ASP A 70 -10.64 0.78 12.88
C ASP A 70 -10.06 -0.33 11.99
N PHE A 71 -9.20 0.04 11.04
CA PHE A 71 -8.55 -0.86 10.08
C PHE A 71 -7.02 -0.66 10.08
N PRO A 72 -6.30 -1.26 11.04
CA PRO A 72 -4.86 -1.05 11.19
C PRO A 72 -4.02 -1.42 9.98
N TYR A 73 -4.50 -2.34 9.12
CA TYR A 73 -3.81 -2.78 7.89
C TYR A 73 -4.18 -1.97 6.64
N LEU A 74 -5.03 -0.96 6.77
CA LEU A 74 -5.44 -0.10 5.66
C LEU A 74 -4.27 0.80 5.27
N GLU A 75 -3.96 0.84 3.98
CA GLU A 75 -2.99 1.75 3.40
C GLU A 75 -3.69 2.74 2.49
N TYR A 76 -3.06 3.88 2.26
CA TYR A 76 -3.58 4.89 1.36
C TYR A 76 -2.50 5.38 0.40
N SER A 77 -2.77 5.31 -0.90
CA SER A 77 -1.95 5.94 -1.91
C SER A 77 -2.35 7.39 -2.08
N VAL A 78 -1.39 8.29 -1.86
CA VAL A 78 -1.59 9.72 -2.11
C VAL A 78 -1.62 9.98 -3.60
N LEU A 79 -0.75 9.31 -4.35
CA LEU A 79 -0.66 9.42 -5.80
C LEU A 79 -1.96 9.00 -6.49
N LYS A 80 -2.55 7.89 -6.05
CA LYS A 80 -3.75 7.31 -6.70
C LYS A 80 -5.06 7.72 -6.05
N ASN A 81 -5.03 8.43 -4.91
CA ASN A 81 -6.22 8.75 -4.12
C ASN A 81 -7.08 7.50 -3.84
N LYS A 82 -6.41 6.40 -3.42
CA LYS A 82 -7.02 5.06 -3.33
C LYS A 82 -6.52 4.29 -2.12
N VAL A 83 -7.38 3.44 -1.58
CA VAL A 83 -7.08 2.56 -0.44
C VAL A 83 -6.56 1.20 -0.89
N TYR A 84 -5.66 0.64 -0.10
CA TYR A 84 -5.05 -0.67 -0.31
C TYR A 84 -5.03 -1.45 1.02
N CYS A 85 -4.82 -2.76 0.95
CA CYS A 85 -4.66 -3.64 2.11
C CYS A 85 -3.19 -4.04 2.23
N PHE A 86 -2.53 -3.70 3.34
CA PHE A 86 -1.11 -3.98 3.57
C PHE A 86 -0.78 -5.47 3.45
N ILE A 87 -1.53 -6.32 4.14
CA ILE A 87 -1.31 -7.77 4.14
C ILE A 87 -1.56 -8.35 2.76
N CYS A 88 -2.65 -7.94 2.11
CA CYS A 88 -3.03 -8.40 0.77
C CYS A 88 -1.98 -8.00 -0.28
N ARG A 89 -1.36 -6.83 -0.12
CA ARG A 89 -0.29 -6.38 -1.03
C ARG A 89 1.01 -7.16 -0.83
N LEU A 90 1.31 -7.59 0.39
CA LEU A 90 2.55 -8.33 0.70
C LEU A 90 2.44 -9.83 0.42
N PHE A 91 1.25 -10.42 0.53
CA PHE A 91 1.04 -11.87 0.54
C PHE A 91 -0.14 -12.33 -0.32
N GLY A 92 -0.82 -11.43 -1.02
CA GLY A 92 -1.94 -11.80 -1.88
C GLY A 92 -1.43 -12.49 -3.13
N ASP A 93 -1.99 -13.66 -3.43
CA ASP A 93 -1.92 -14.20 -4.78
C ASP A 93 -2.68 -13.22 -5.69
N GLY A 94 -2.05 -12.81 -6.80
CA GLY A 94 -2.65 -11.85 -7.73
C GLY A 94 -4.07 -12.27 -8.10
N VAL A 95 -4.95 -11.30 -8.34
CA VAL A 95 -6.32 -11.56 -8.81
C VAL A 95 -6.24 -12.42 -10.08
N GLY A 96 -6.52 -13.73 -9.94
CA GLY A 96 -6.45 -14.69 -11.05
C GLY A 96 -5.79 -16.05 -10.74
N SER A 97 -5.34 -16.36 -9.52
CA SER A 97 -4.91 -17.73 -9.18
C SER A 97 -6.10 -18.67 -8.95
N GLU A 98 -6.96 -18.83 -9.95
CA GLU A 98 -7.68 -20.08 -10.14
C GLU A 98 -6.67 -21.06 -10.77
N GLN A 99 -5.99 -21.84 -9.95
CA GLN A 99 -5.41 -23.09 -10.43
C GLN A 99 -6.56 -24.09 -10.54
N SER A 100 -7.09 -24.25 -11.75
CA SER A 100 -7.86 -25.43 -12.11
C SER A 100 -7.02 -26.67 -11.84
N GLU A 101 -7.58 -27.60 -11.04
CA GLU A 101 -7.09 -28.99 -10.92
C GLU A 101 -6.97 -29.69 -12.28
#